data_AF-A0A522WBM2-F1
#
_entry.id   AF-A0A522WBM2-F1
#
_cell.length_a   1.000
_cell.length_b   1.000
_cell.length_c   1.000
_cell.angle_alpha   90.00
_cell.angle_beta   90.00
_cell.angle_gamma   90.00
#
_symmetry.space_group_name_H-M   'P 1'
#
loop_
_entity.id
_entity.type
_entity.pdbx_description
1 polymer ?
#
loop_
_entity_poly.entity_id
_entity_poly.type
_entity_poly.pdbx_seq_one_letter_code
_entity_poly.pdbx_strand_id
1 'polypeptide(L)'
;MIKIDLRRLNPLAALAKSREIVGIDLSSHNLKIARLKTSLKNTEVVNLLCKGTANLSDDDIARVAGSMLIELGPINPMCVDIISSHIAITKNIEIPSCNPDEIKEII
;
A
#
# COMPACT_ATOMS: atom_id res chain seq x y z
N MET A 1 -40.47 -10.65 -2.05
CA MET A 1 -39.95 -10.13 -0.76
C MET A 1 -38.69 -9.33 -1.05
N ILE A 2 -38.77 -8.00 -1.07
CA ILE A 2 -37.65 -7.12 -1.46
C ILE A 2 -36.73 -6.97 -0.24
N LYS A 3 -35.50 -7.50 -0.31
CA LYS A 3 -34.47 -7.27 0.70
C LYS A 3 -33.82 -5.92 0.43
N ILE A 4 -34.27 -4.89 1.14
CA ILE A 4 -33.63 -3.57 1.11
C ILE A 4 -32.40 -3.65 2.01
N ASP A 5 -31.20 -3.53 1.41
CA ASP A 5 -29.95 -3.46 2.15
C ASP A 5 -29.77 -2.04 2.73
N LEU A 6 -30.13 -1.89 4.01
CA LEU A 6 -30.08 -0.65 4.78
C LEU A 6 -28.68 0.00 4.81
N ARG A 7 -27.62 -0.75 4.48
CA ARG A 7 -26.24 -0.21 4.41
C ARG A 7 -26.04 0.75 3.24
N ARG A 8 -26.87 0.68 2.20
CA ARG A 8 -26.82 1.59 1.03
C ARG A 8 -27.50 2.94 1.28
N LEU A 9 -28.27 3.07 2.36
CA LEU A 9 -29.07 4.26 2.64
C LEU A 9 -28.35 5.29 3.53
N ASN A 10 -27.16 4.98 4.04
CA ASN A 10 -26.41 5.92 4.86
C ASN A 10 -25.22 6.51 4.08
N PRO A 11 -25.34 7.71 3.47
CA PRO A 11 -24.25 8.36 2.75
C PRO A 11 -23.04 8.66 3.65
N LEU A 12 -23.21 8.68 4.98
CA LEU A 12 -22.12 8.82 5.94
C LEU A 12 -21.38 7.50 6.23
N ALA A 13 -21.94 6.34 5.88
CA ALA A 13 -21.27 5.05 6.06
C ALA A 13 -20.04 4.89 5.14
N ALA A 14 -20.03 5.58 3.99
CA ALA A 14 -18.85 5.66 3.11
C ALA A 14 -17.73 6.53 3.74
N LEU A 15 -18.09 7.57 4.50
CA LEU A 15 -17.16 8.46 5.20
C LEU A 15 -16.58 7.84 6.49
N ALA A 16 -17.30 6.91 7.11
CA ALA A 16 -16.86 6.18 8.31
C ALA A 16 -16.07 4.90 7.99
N LYS A 17 -15.90 4.54 6.72
CA LYS A 17 -15.23 3.27 6.34
C LYS A 17 -13.74 3.38 6.63
N SER A 18 -13.28 2.74 7.70
CA SER A 18 -11.84 2.66 7.97
C SER A 18 -11.17 1.94 6.80
N ARG A 19 -10.14 2.56 6.22
CA ARG A 19 -9.33 1.91 5.20
C ARG A 19 -8.20 1.17 5.88
N GLU A 20 -7.87 0.00 5.36
CA GLU A 20 -6.65 -0.70 5.74
C GLU A 20 -5.57 -0.40 4.73
N ILE A 21 -4.38 -0.10 5.22
CA ILE A 21 -3.19 0.11 4.42
C ILE A 21 -2.15 -0.90 4.89
N VAL A 22 -1.48 -1.56 3.95
CA VAL A 22 -0.31 -2.38 4.22
C VAL A 22 0.89 -1.67 3.64
N GLY A 23 1.81 -1.24 4.51
CA GLY A 23 3.11 -0.71 4.13
C GLY A 23 4.12 -1.84 4.05
N ILE A 24 4.89 -1.88 2.96
CA ILE A 24 5.98 -2.83 2.74
C ILE A 24 7.28 -2.03 2.59
N ASP A 25 8.32 -2.44 3.32
CA ASP A 25 9.68 -1.90 3.22
C ASP A 25 10.63 -3.09 3.07
N LEU A 26 11.13 -3.28 1.85
CA LEU A 26 12.14 -4.28 1.53
C LEU A 26 13.51 -3.60 1.42
N SER A 27 14.36 -3.89 2.39
CA SER A 27 15.77 -3.50 2.37
C SER A 27 16.66 -4.70 2.04
N SER A 28 17.96 -4.46 1.87
CA SER A 28 18.93 -5.52 1.60
C SER A 28 19.08 -6.55 2.72
N HIS A 29 18.63 -6.23 3.94
CA HIS A 29 18.86 -7.08 5.13
C HIS A 29 17.58 -7.49 5.84
N ASN A 30 16.49 -6.72 5.65
CA ASN A 30 15.23 -6.96 6.33
C ASN A 30 14.04 -6.66 5.42
N LEU A 31 12.98 -7.43 5.60
CA LEU A 31 11.64 -7.14 5.13
C LEU A 31 10.79 -6.71 6.34
N LYS A 32 10.16 -5.55 6.22
CA LYS A 32 9.19 -5.04 7.19
C LYS A 32 7.83 -4.91 6.52
N ILE A 33 6.79 -5.36 7.22
CA ILE A 33 5.41 -5.16 6.78
C ILE A 33 4.60 -4.59 7.94
N ALA A 34 3.97 -3.44 7.70
CA ALA A 34 3.14 -2.74 8.67
C ALA A 34 1.68 -2.76 8.21
N ARG A 35 0.76 -3.16 9.10
CA ARG A 35 -0.68 -3.01 8.89
C ARG A 35 -1.15 -1.76 9.62
N LEU A 36 -1.73 -0.84 8.85
CA LEU A 36 -2.26 0.43 9.31
C LEU A 36 -3.78 0.42 9.15
N LYS A 37 -4.47 0.97 10.14
CA LYS A 37 -5.90 1.27 10.03
C LYS A 37 -6.07 2.77 10.06
N THR A 38 -6.61 3.31 8.98
CA THR A 38 -6.85 4.74 8.84
C THR A 38 -8.34 5.04 8.86
N SER A 39 -8.68 6.10 9.57
CA SER A 39 -10.01 6.69 9.69
C SER A 39 -9.92 8.18 9.40
N LEU A 40 -11.05 8.86 9.30
CA LEU A 40 -11.08 10.29 8.92
C LEU A 40 -10.21 11.20 9.82
N LYS A 41 -9.95 10.81 11.07
CA LYS A 41 -9.24 11.63 12.06
C LYS A 41 -7.99 10.98 12.64
N ASN A 42 -7.77 9.69 12.38
CA ASN A 42 -6.69 8.95 13.02
C ASN A 42 -6.14 7.87 12.11
N THR A 43 -4.83 7.66 12.18
CA THR A 43 -4.14 6.53 11.55
C THR A 43 -3.35 5.81 12.63
N GLU A 44 -3.60 4.52 12.76
CA GLU A 44 -3.01 3.69 13.80
C GLU A 44 -2.22 2.54 13.17
N VAL A 45 -1.05 2.25 13.73
CA VAL A 45 -0.33 1.01 13.43
C VAL A 45 -1.00 -0.10 14.22
N VAL A 46 -1.68 -1.00 13.51
CA VAL A 46 -2.35 -2.16 14.11
C VAL A 46 -1.33 -3.23 14.44
N ASN A 47 -0.40 -3.47 13.51
CA ASN A 47 0.60 -4.51 13.67
C ASN A 47 1.83 -4.23 12.80
N LEU A 48 2.99 -4.72 13.22
CA LEU A 48 4.27 -4.57 12.53
C LEU A 48 5.05 -5.88 12.62
N LEU A 49 5.43 -6.43 11.48
CA LEU A 49 6.31 -7.59 11.40
C LEU A 49 7.63 -7.19 10.75
N CYS A 50 8.73 -7.74 11.27
CA CYS A 50 10.07 -7.56 10.73
C CYS A 50 10.76 -8.92 10.67
N LYS A 51 11.35 -9.24 9.52
CA LYS A 51 12.12 -10.47 9.31
C LYS A 51 13.42 -10.13 8.60
N GLY A 52 14.51 -10.78 9.02
CA GLY A 52 15.78 -10.72 8.31
C GLY A 52 15.67 -11.44 6.97
N THR A 53 16.15 -10.80 5.92
CA THR A 53 16.18 -11.33 4.53
C THR A 53 17.60 -11.51 4.00
N ALA A 54 18.62 -11.25 4.81
CA ALA A 54 20.00 -11.45 4.43
C ALA A 54 20.24 -12.90 3.97
N ASN A 55 20.85 -13.06 2.80
CA ASN A 55 21.17 -14.34 2.17
C ASN A 55 19.97 -15.19 1.72
N LEU A 56 18.76 -14.62 1.69
CA LEU A 56 17.61 -15.28 1.08
C LEU A 56 17.59 -15.01 -0.43
N SER A 57 17.09 -15.99 -1.20
CA SER A 57 16.75 -15.77 -2.60
C SER A 57 15.48 -14.92 -2.73
N ASP A 58 15.25 -14.29 -3.89
CA ASP A 58 14.03 -13.53 -4.16
C ASP A 58 12.76 -14.39 -3.96
N ASP A 59 12.82 -15.68 -4.34
CA ASP A 59 11.73 -16.64 -4.15
C ASP A 59 11.47 -16.97 -2.66
N ASP A 60 12.52 -17.00 -1.84
CA ASP A 60 12.39 -17.14 -0.39
C ASP A 60 11.80 -15.88 0.24
N ILE A 61 12.26 -14.70 -0.19
CA ILE A 61 11.75 -13.41 0.27
C ILE A 61 10.25 -13.28 -0.04
N ALA A 62 9.84 -13.65 -1.26
CA ALA A 62 8.42 -13.65 -1.64
C ALA A 62 7.57 -14.58 -0.75
N ARG A 63 8.08 -15.77 -0.41
CA ARG A 63 7.42 -16.70 0.51
C ARG A 63 7.32 -16.15 1.93
N VAL A 64 8.37 -15.52 2.43
CA VAL A 64 8.37 -14.85 3.74
C VAL A 64 7.37 -13.70 3.75
N ALA A 65 7.36 -12.86 2.70
CA ALA A 65 6.40 -11.77 2.55
C ALA A 65 4.95 -12.27 2.54
N GLY A 66 4.66 -13.31 1.77
CA GLY A 66 3.33 -13.93 1.72
C GLY A 66 2.90 -14.46 3.09
N SER A 67 3.80 -15.11 3.82
CA SER A 67 3.53 -15.62 5.17
C SER A 67 3.25 -14.49 6.17
N MET A 68 4.02 -13.40 6.11
CA MET A 68 3.81 -12.21 6.95
C MET A 68 2.48 -11.51 6.62
N LEU A 69 2.08 -11.44 5.35
CA LEU A 69 0.78 -10.88 4.95
C LEU A 69 -0.40 -11.71 5.45
N ILE A 70 -0.29 -13.04 5.40
CA ILE A 70 -1.29 -13.96 5.96
C ILE A 70 -1.39 -13.76 7.48
N GLU A 71 -0.25 -13.67 8.17
CA GLU A 71 -0.18 -13.42 9.62
C GLU A 71 -0.82 -12.08 10.03
N LEU A 72 -0.61 -11.03 9.23
CA LEU A 72 -1.20 -9.71 9.48
C LEU A 72 -2.73 -9.68 9.29
N GLY A 73 -3.28 -10.59 8.48
CA GLY A 73 -4.70 -10.74 8.19
C GLY A 73 -5.41 -9.44 7.76
N PRO A 74 -4.90 -8.68 6.78
CA PRO A 74 -5.56 -7.45 6.33
C PRO A 74 -6.83 -7.74 5.52
N ILE A 75 -7.83 -6.87 5.65
CA ILE A 75 -9.13 -7.00 4.96
C ILE A 75 -9.23 -5.95 3.85
N ASN A 76 -9.08 -6.38 2.59
CA ASN A 76 -9.06 -5.50 1.41
C ASN A 76 -8.10 -4.30 1.55
N PRO A 77 -6.81 -4.54 1.83
CA PRO A 77 -5.86 -3.46 2.03
C PRO A 77 -5.50 -2.73 0.73
N MET A 78 -5.16 -1.46 0.85
CA MET A 78 -4.31 -0.79 -0.12
C MET A 78 -2.85 -1.09 0.23
N CYS A 79 -2.09 -1.66 -0.70
CA CYS A 79 -0.66 -1.92 -0.48
C CYS A 79 0.17 -0.73 -0.96
N VAL A 80 1.13 -0.32 -0.16
CA VAL A 80 2.12 0.71 -0.48
C VAL A 80 3.49 0.10 -0.24
N ASP A 81 4.33 0.09 -1.27
CA ASP A 81 5.71 -0.33 -1.18
C ASP A 81 6.64 0.89 -1.28
N ILE A 82 7.82 0.78 -0.69
CA ILE A 82 8.82 1.84 -0.67
C ILE A 82 10.04 1.36 -1.44
N ILE A 83 10.29 1.98 -2.59
CA ILE A 83 11.56 1.83 -3.28
C ILE A 83 12.58 2.78 -2.67
N SER A 84 13.83 2.34 -2.58
CA SER A 84 14.88 3.21 -2.06
C SER A 84 15.26 4.30 -3.05
N SER A 85 15.62 5.49 -2.55
CA SER A 85 16.01 6.62 -3.40
C SER A 85 17.25 6.35 -4.24
N HIS A 86 18.15 5.45 -3.81
CA HIS A 86 19.37 5.14 -4.56
C HIS A 86 19.12 4.34 -5.85
N ILE A 87 17.96 3.69 -5.99
CA ILE A 87 17.54 3.02 -7.24
C ILE A 87 16.61 3.89 -8.08
N ALA A 88 16.24 5.08 -7.61
CA ALA A 88 15.36 6.00 -8.30
C ALA A 88 16.16 7.18 -8.88
N ILE A 89 15.84 7.58 -10.12
CA ILE A 89 16.38 8.79 -10.74
C ILE A 89 15.25 9.80 -10.86
N THR A 90 15.39 10.94 -10.18
CA THR A 90 14.44 12.05 -10.29
C THR A 90 15.05 13.14 -11.18
N LYS A 91 14.36 13.50 -12.27
CA LYS A 91 14.77 14.59 -13.17
C LYS A 91 13.60 15.54 -13.40
N ASN A 92 13.90 16.83 -13.39
CA ASN A 92 12.97 17.85 -13.86
C ASN A 92 13.12 18.00 -15.37
N ILE A 93 12.01 18.13 -16.09
CA ILE A 93 11.97 18.38 -17.53
C ILE A 93 11.01 19.52 -17.81
N GLU A 94 11.30 20.31 -18.85
CA GLU A 94 10.40 21.35 -19.34
C GLU A 94 9.67 20.81 -20.57
N ILE A 95 8.34 20.81 -20.54
CA ILE A 95 7.51 20.34 -21.66
C ILE A 95 6.80 21.56 -22.26
N PRO A 96 6.90 21.83 -23.58
CA PRO A 96 6.27 22.97 -24.23
C PRO A 96 4.77 22.75 -24.49
N SER A 97 4.08 22.06 -23.59
CA SER A 97 2.64 21.81 -23.64
C SER A 97 2.08 21.72 -22.23
N CYS A 98 0.86 22.23 -22.06
CA CYS A 98 0.07 22.10 -20.83
C CYS A 98 -1.01 21.02 -20.95
N ASN A 99 -1.12 20.34 -22.10
CA ASN A 99 -2.12 19.31 -22.35
C ASN A 99 -1.66 17.96 -21.73
N PRO A 100 -2.39 17.38 -20.76
CA PRO A 100 -1.99 16.13 -20.10
C PRO A 100 -1.81 14.94 -21.04
N ASP A 101 -2.56 14.87 -22.14
CA ASP A 101 -2.46 13.74 -23.06
C ASP A 101 -1.23 13.86 -23.96
N GLU A 102 -0.90 15.06 -24.43
CA GLU A 102 0.37 15.33 -25.14
C GLU A 102 1.59 15.12 -24.23
N ILE A 103 1.50 15.55 -22.96
CA ILE A 103 2.55 15.34 -21.96
C ILE A 103 2.83 13.84 -21.80
N LYS A 104 1.79 12.98 -21.73
CA LYS A 104 1.97 11.53 -21.60
C LYS A 104 2.61 10.88 -22.83
N GLU A 105 2.44 11.43 -24.03
CA GLU A 105 3.10 10.88 -25.23
C GLU A 105 4.60 11.19 -25.28
N ILE A 106 5.06 12.21 -24.54
CA ILE A 106 6.45 12.64 -24.51
C ILE A 106 7.28 11.86 -23.46
N ILE A 107 6.64 11.35 -22.40
CA ILE A 107 7.29 10.71 -21.24
C ILE A 107 7.16 9.19 -21.32
#